data_AF-A0A963XNF1-F1
#
_entry.id   AF-A0A963XNF1-F1
#
_cell.length_a   1.000
_cell.length_b   1.000
_cell.length_c   1.000
_cell.angle_alpha   90.00
_cell.angle_beta   90.00
_cell.angle_gamma   90.00
#
_symmetry.space_group_name_H-M   'P 1'
#
loop_
_entity.id
_entity.type
_entity.pdbx_description
1 polymer ?
#
loop_
_entity_poly.entity_id
_entity_poly.type
_entity_poly.pdbx_seq_one_letter_code
_entity_poly.pdbx_strand_id
1 'polypeptide(L)'
;MARRPHNAPPQRETGPRVNDRIRAPEIRLIGADGENVGVVTPARAMAMAEEAGLDLVEISPNAVPPVCKIMDFGKFKYEQQKKEAEARKKQKIIEIKEIKFRPGTDTHDYEVKMRSVLKFLSEGDKVKITLRFRGREMAHQELGL
;
A
#
# COMPACT_ATOMS: atom_id res chain seq x y z
N MET A 1 7.79 5.64 -32.77
CA MET A 1 6.62 5.47 -31.89
C MET A 1 6.61 4.05 -31.37
N ALA A 2 6.84 3.83 -30.07
CA ALA A 2 6.87 2.49 -29.48
C ALA A 2 5.45 1.90 -29.43
N ARG A 3 5.25 0.71 -30.01
CA ARG A 3 3.98 -0.03 -29.97
C ARG A 3 3.65 -0.35 -28.51
N ARG A 4 2.47 0.04 -28.03
CA ARG A 4 1.96 -0.33 -26.70
C ARG A 4 1.93 -1.86 -26.59
N PRO A 5 2.45 -2.46 -25.51
CA PRO A 5 2.45 -3.90 -25.33
C PRO A 5 1.00 -4.44 -25.32
N HIS A 6 0.75 -5.45 -26.14
CA HIS A 6 -0.58 -6.00 -26.46
C HIS A 6 -1.19 -6.85 -25.32
N ASN A 7 -0.56 -6.89 -24.14
CA ASN A 7 -0.93 -7.78 -23.05
C ASN A 7 -0.79 -7.07 -21.69
N ALA A 8 -1.58 -6.02 -21.49
CA ALA A 8 -1.78 -5.48 -20.15
C ALA A 8 -2.69 -6.45 -19.38
N PRO A 9 -2.32 -6.90 -18.16
CA PRO A 9 -3.22 -7.71 -17.36
C PRO A 9 -4.54 -6.93 -17.16
N PRO A 10 -5.70 -7.62 -17.16
CA PRO A 10 -6.98 -6.95 -16.96
C PRO A 10 -6.90 -6.15 -15.65
N GLN A 11 -7.23 -4.87 -15.71
CA GLN A 11 -7.31 -4.03 -14.52
C GLN A 11 -8.36 -4.66 -13.61
N ARG A 12 -7.93 -5.32 -12.54
CA ARG A 12 -8.85 -5.78 -11.48
C ARG A 12 -9.53 -4.52 -10.96
N GLU A 13 -10.84 -4.44 -11.05
CA GLU A 13 -11.61 -3.38 -10.41
C GLU A 13 -11.37 -3.50 -8.89
N THR A 14 -10.38 -2.76 -8.39
CA THR A 14 -9.88 -2.88 -7.01
C THR A 14 -10.67 -1.97 -6.06
N GLY A 15 -11.92 -1.65 -6.43
CA GLY A 15 -12.78 -0.71 -5.72
C GLY A 15 -14.06 -1.38 -5.24
N PRO A 16 -14.76 -0.75 -4.28
CA PRO A 16 -16.07 -1.22 -3.84
C PRO A 16 -17.04 -1.25 -5.03
N ARG A 17 -17.96 -2.21 -5.04
CA ARG A 17 -19.04 -2.26 -6.04
C ARG A 17 -20.02 -1.13 -5.76
N VAL A 18 -20.55 -0.51 -6.81
CA VAL A 18 -21.44 0.64 -6.72
C VAL A 18 -22.67 0.40 -7.60
N ASN A 19 -23.84 0.79 -7.11
CA ASN A 19 -25.12 0.74 -7.81
C ASN A 19 -25.37 -0.66 -8.43
N ASP A 20 -25.61 -0.72 -9.74
CA ASP A 20 -25.90 -1.95 -10.49
C ASP A 20 -24.78 -3.01 -10.47
N ARG A 21 -23.59 -2.67 -9.98
CA ARG A 21 -22.49 -3.63 -9.82
C ARG A 21 -22.71 -4.56 -8.63
N ILE A 22 -23.64 -4.24 -7.73
CA ILE A 22 -23.98 -5.05 -6.56
C ILE A 22 -24.88 -6.21 -7.00
N ARG A 23 -24.40 -7.45 -6.78
CA ARG A 23 -25.07 -8.68 -7.27
C ARG A 23 -25.70 -9.53 -6.17
N ALA A 24 -25.60 -9.10 -4.91
CA ALA A 24 -26.13 -9.85 -3.79
C ALA A 24 -27.67 -9.80 -3.81
N PRO A 25 -28.39 -10.90 -3.48
CA PRO A 25 -29.86 -10.90 -3.46
C PRO A 25 -30.44 -10.08 -2.31
N GLU A 26 -29.72 -10.01 -1.19
CA GLU A 26 -30.05 -9.24 0.00
C GLU A 26 -28.83 -8.47 0.48
N ILE A 27 -29.05 -7.25 0.95
CA ILE A 27 -28.00 -6.38 1.47
C ILE A 27 -28.44 -5.75 2.79
N ARG A 28 -27.49 -5.51 3.68
CA ARG A 28 -27.71 -4.68 4.87
C ARG A 28 -27.46 -3.23 4.48
N LEU A 29 -28.51 -2.40 4.53
CA LEU A 29 -28.48 -1.01 4.10
C LEU A 29 -28.25 -0.05 5.28
N ILE A 30 -27.34 0.88 5.06
CA ILE A 30 -27.11 2.07 5.88
C ILE A 30 -27.54 3.29 5.05
N GLY A 31 -28.44 4.11 5.59
CA GLY A 31 -28.93 5.33 4.96
C GLY A 31 -27.85 6.42 4.85
N ALA A 32 -28.20 7.51 4.14
CA ALA A 32 -27.29 8.63 3.90
C ALA A 32 -26.81 9.29 5.22
N ASP A 33 -27.71 9.41 6.18
CA ASP A 33 -27.44 10.00 7.51
C ASP A 33 -26.76 9.03 8.48
N GLY A 34 -26.46 7.80 8.05
CA GLY A 34 -25.86 6.77 8.88
C GLY A 34 -26.86 5.96 9.69
N GLU A 35 -28.16 6.12 9.44
CA GLU A 35 -29.20 5.26 10.01
C GLU A 35 -29.14 3.83 9.48
N ASN A 36 -29.45 2.85 10.33
CA ASN A 36 -29.50 1.45 9.92
C ASN A 36 -30.91 1.11 9.44
N VAL A 37 -31.09 1.01 8.12
CA VAL A 37 -32.38 0.65 7.50
C VAL A 37 -32.65 -0.86 7.63
N GLY A 38 -31.61 -1.66 7.83
CA GLY A 38 -31.72 -3.11 8.04
C GLY A 38 -31.46 -3.90 6.76
N VAL A 39 -31.98 -5.13 6.67
CA VAL A 39 -31.80 -5.98 5.48
C VAL A 39 -32.89 -5.67 4.46
N VAL A 40 -32.48 -5.31 3.25
CA VAL A 40 -33.37 -4.95 2.14
C VAL A 40 -32.86 -5.55 0.83
N THR A 41 -33.71 -5.53 -0.20
CA THR A 41 -33.31 -5.89 -1.56
C THR A 41 -32.46 -4.77 -2.19
N PRO A 42 -31.53 -5.11 -3.11
CA PRO A 42 -30.76 -4.10 -3.85
C PRO A 42 -31.64 -3.10 -4.60
N ALA A 43 -32.77 -3.55 -5.15
CA ALA A 43 -33.70 -2.68 -5.88
C ALA A 43 -34.29 -1.59 -4.97
N ARG A 44 -34.69 -1.94 -3.74
CA ARG A 44 -35.18 -0.96 -2.77
C ARG A 44 -34.09 0.01 -2.33
N ALA A 45 -32.87 -0.50 -2.11
CA ALA A 45 -31.73 0.34 -1.74
C ALA A 45 -31.33 1.32 -2.87
N MET A 46 -31.39 0.88 -4.13
CA MET A 46 -31.16 1.74 -5.30
C MET A 46 -32.19 2.87 -5.38
N ALA A 47 -33.48 2.56 -5.21
CA ALA A 47 -34.52 3.59 -5.20
C ALA A 47 -34.29 4.63 -4.09
N MET A 48 -33.89 4.20 -2.89
CA MET A 48 -33.55 5.11 -1.79
C MET A 48 -32.30 5.96 -2.07
N ALA A 49 -31.32 5.40 -2.79
CA ALA A 49 -30.13 6.13 -3.20
C ALA A 49 -30.46 7.20 -4.26
N GLU A 50 -31.30 6.85 -5.24
CA GLU A 50 -31.80 7.77 -6.27
C GLU A 50 -32.63 8.91 -5.68
N GLU A 51 -33.52 8.61 -4.72
CA GLU A 51 -34.32 9.62 -4.00
C GLU A 51 -33.43 10.62 -3.24
N ALA A 52 -32.33 10.13 -2.66
CA ALA A 52 -31.35 10.98 -1.99
C ALA A 52 -30.38 11.69 -2.95
N GLY A 53 -30.38 11.35 -4.26
CA GLY A 53 -29.41 11.84 -5.23
C GLY A 53 -27.97 11.40 -4.96
N LEU A 54 -27.78 10.24 -4.32
CA LEU A 54 -26.50 9.67 -3.90
C LEU A 54 -26.29 8.28 -4.52
N ASP A 55 -25.10 7.70 -4.34
CA ASP A 55 -24.78 6.35 -4.82
C ASP A 55 -24.97 5.28 -3.74
N LEU A 56 -25.36 4.08 -4.16
CA LEU A 56 -25.34 2.89 -3.32
C LEU A 56 -23.95 2.24 -3.40
N VAL A 57 -23.16 2.32 -2.33
CA VAL A 57 -21.78 1.80 -2.29
C VAL A 57 -21.69 0.58 -1.38
N GLU A 58 -21.13 -0.52 -1.88
CA GLU A 58 -20.83 -1.74 -1.12
C GLU A 58 -19.57 -1.53 -0.28
N ILE A 59 -19.72 -1.34 1.03
CA ILE A 59 -18.59 -1.07 1.95
C ILE A 59 -17.97 -2.35 2.49
N SER A 60 -18.79 -3.39 2.74
CA SER A 60 -18.30 -4.67 3.25
C SER A 60 -18.87 -5.83 2.44
N PRO A 61 -18.11 -6.35 1.45
CA PRO A 61 -18.53 -7.50 0.66
C PRO A 61 -18.43 -8.82 1.44
N ASN A 62 -17.63 -8.85 2.51
CA ASN A 62 -17.35 -10.08 3.28
C ASN A 62 -18.43 -10.40 4.33
N ALA A 63 -19.39 -9.50 4.55
CA ALA A 63 -20.49 -9.72 5.48
C ALA A 63 -21.62 -10.54 4.82
N VAL A 64 -22.37 -11.30 5.63
CA VAL A 64 -23.57 -12.03 5.19
C VAL A 64 -24.77 -11.49 5.98
N PRO A 65 -25.69 -10.71 5.37
CA PRO A 65 -25.64 -10.15 4.02
C PRO A 65 -24.61 -9.01 3.86
N PRO A 66 -24.12 -8.71 2.63
CA PRO A 66 -23.17 -7.63 2.37
C PRO A 66 -23.68 -6.27 2.84
N VAL A 67 -22.78 -5.43 3.36
CA VAL A 67 -23.15 -4.11 3.89
C VAL A 67 -22.98 -3.05 2.81
N CYS A 68 -24.08 -2.41 2.46
CA CYS A 68 -24.13 -1.30 1.51
C CYS A 68 -24.54 -0.01 2.23
N LYS A 69 -23.98 1.11 1.81
CA LYS A 69 -24.28 2.42 2.37
C LYS A 69 -24.55 3.43 1.27
N ILE A 70 -25.58 4.25 1.46
CA ILE A 70 -25.90 5.37 0.56
C ILE A 70 -24.91 6.50 0.85
N MET A 71 -24.10 6.88 -0.12
CA MET A 71 -23.12 7.96 0.00
C MET A 71 -22.65 8.48 -1.36
N ASP A 72 -22.01 9.65 -1.39
CA ASP A 72 -21.32 10.15 -2.57
C ASP A 72 -20.03 9.35 -2.82
N PHE A 73 -20.02 8.54 -3.89
CA PHE A 73 -18.87 7.71 -4.24
C PHE A 73 -17.65 8.54 -4.67
N GLY A 74 -17.87 9.68 -5.34
CA GLY A 74 -16.80 10.58 -5.78
C GLY A 74 -16.05 11.18 -4.60
N LYS A 75 -16.78 11.69 -3.60
CA LYS A 75 -16.22 12.22 -2.36
C LYS A 75 -15.50 11.13 -1.57
N PHE A 76 -16.12 9.95 -1.42
CA PHE A 76 -15.50 8.81 -0.73
C PHE A 76 -14.16 8.41 -1.37
N LYS A 77 -14.12 8.32 -2.71
CA LYS A 77 -12.89 7.99 -3.44
C LYS A 77 -11.80 9.04 -3.23
N TYR A 78 -12.15 10.33 -3.23
CA TYR A 78 -11.21 11.41 -2.97
C TYR A 78 -10.65 11.34 -1.53
N GLU A 79 -11.51 11.15 -0.54
CA GLU A 79 -11.09 11.04 0.86
C GLU A 79 -10.21 9.81 1.10
N GLN A 80 -10.55 8.66 0.51
CA GLN A 80 -9.74 7.45 0.57
C GLN A 80 -8.36 7.67 -0.07
N GLN A 81 -8.31 8.26 -1.27
CA GLN A 81 -7.04 8.57 -1.93
C GLN A 81 -6.19 9.55 -1.11
N LYS A 82 -6.82 10.58 -0.51
CA LYS A 82 -6.15 11.55 0.35
C LYS A 82 -5.58 10.86 1.60
N LYS A 83 -6.37 10.01 2.25
CA LYS A 83 -5.95 9.24 3.44
C LYS A 83 -4.82 8.27 3.11
N GLU A 84 -4.90 7.55 1.98
CA GLU A 84 -3.85 6.65 1.51
C GLU A 84 -2.57 7.42 1.18
N ALA A 85 -2.67 8.58 0.54
CA ALA A 85 -1.53 9.44 0.26
C ALA A 85 -0.88 9.98 1.54
N GLU A 86 -1.67 10.40 2.53
CA GLU A 86 -1.18 10.81 3.84
C GLU A 86 -0.53 9.66 4.60
N ALA A 87 -1.12 8.46 4.58
CA ALA A 87 -0.55 7.27 5.20
C ALA A 87 0.79 6.89 4.54
N ARG A 88 0.86 6.93 3.21
CA ARG A 88 2.08 6.67 2.45
C ARG A 88 3.17 7.71 2.71
N LYS A 89 2.82 8.98 2.89
CA LYS A 89 3.76 10.04 3.29
C LYS A 89 4.28 9.85 4.71
N LYS A 90 3.43 9.40 5.63
CA LYS A 90 3.80 9.11 7.03
C LYS A 90 4.61 7.83 7.18
N GLN A 91 4.48 6.89 6.24
CA GLN A 91 5.25 5.65 6.25
C GLN A 91 6.74 5.98 6.12
N LYS A 92 7.51 5.73 7.18
CA LYS A 92 8.97 5.84 7.17
C LYS A 92 9.52 4.82 6.18
N ILE A 93 10.03 5.29 5.05
CA ILE A 93 10.76 4.46 4.08
C ILE A 93 12.12 4.17 4.71
N ILE A 94 12.31 2.96 5.19
CA ILE A 94 13.61 2.49 5.70
C ILE A 94 14.36 1.97 4.48
N GLU A 95 15.40 2.69 4.06
CA GLU A 95 16.25 2.25 2.96
C GLU A 95 17.36 1.33 3.47
N ILE A 96 17.78 0.39 2.63
CA ILE A 96 18.95 -0.45 2.92
C ILE A 96 20.14 0.15 2.19
N LYS A 97 21.06 0.77 2.94
CA LYS A 97 22.32 1.30 2.43
C LYS A 97 23.38 0.21 2.46
N GLU A 98 23.93 -0.16 1.32
CA GLU A 98 25.00 -1.15 1.24
C GLU A 98 26.38 -0.49 1.30
N ILE A 99 27.22 -0.92 2.24
CA ILE A 99 28.61 -0.45 2.38
C ILE A 99 29.55 -1.63 2.23
N LYS A 100 30.57 -1.47 1.36
CA LYS A 100 31.51 -2.53 1.01
C LYS A 100 32.90 -2.25 1.59
N PHE A 101 33.43 -3.23 2.32
CA PHE A 101 34.79 -3.21 2.85
C PHE A 101 35.69 -4.20 2.12
N ARG A 102 37.00 -4.00 2.25
CA ARG A 102 38.02 -4.95 1.84
C ARG A 102 38.97 -5.23 3.02
N PRO A 103 39.59 -6.42 3.11
CA PRO A 103 40.55 -6.73 4.17
C PRO A 103 41.75 -5.78 4.22
N GLY A 104 42.23 -5.32 3.06
CA GLY A 104 43.31 -4.33 2.96
C GLY A 104 42.86 -2.86 3.01
N THR A 105 41.69 -2.57 3.57
CA THR A 105 41.24 -1.17 3.74
C THR A 105 42.15 -0.45 4.73
N ASP A 106 42.69 0.70 4.31
CA ASP A 106 43.48 1.58 5.16
C ASP A 106 42.64 2.15 6.33
N THR A 107 43.28 2.41 7.47
CA THR A 107 42.62 2.94 8.68
C THR A 107 41.81 4.21 8.38
N HIS A 108 42.31 5.11 7.53
CA HIS A 108 41.60 6.33 7.20
C HIS A 108 40.31 6.06 6.39
N ASP A 109 40.36 5.15 5.41
CA ASP A 109 39.19 4.76 4.61
C ASP A 109 38.15 4.01 5.48
N TYR A 110 38.61 3.22 6.45
CA TYR A 110 37.72 2.59 7.44
C TYR A 110 36.96 3.64 8.26
N GLU A 111 37.65 4.63 8.82
CA GLU A 111 37.03 5.69 9.63
C GLU A 111 36.02 6.53 8.85
N VAL A 112 36.30 6.81 7.57
CA VAL A 112 35.38 7.54 6.68
C VAL A 112 34.11 6.73 6.41
N LYS A 113 34.25 5.43 6.12
CA LYS A 113 33.10 4.53 5.95
C LYS A 113 32.31 4.36 7.24
N MET A 114 32.98 4.29 8.39
CA MET A 114 32.31 4.17 9.67
C MET A 114 31.49 5.40 10.05
N ARG A 115 32.00 6.61 9.76
CA ARG A 115 31.20 7.84 9.91
C ARG A 115 29.94 7.81 9.04
N SER A 116 30.04 7.29 7.82
CA SER A 116 28.88 7.11 6.94
C SER A 116 27.88 6.09 7.49
N VAL A 117 28.35 4.96 8.02
CA VAL A 117 27.50 3.94 8.68
C VAL A 117 26.73 4.58 9.84
N LEU A 118 27.42 5.28 10.74
CA LEU A 118 26.80 5.92 11.90
C LEU A 118 25.76 6.97 11.50
N LYS A 119 26.03 7.73 10.43
CA LYS A 119 25.08 8.69 9.86
C LYS A 119 23.81 7.99 9.32
N PHE A 120 23.95 6.91 8.56
CA PHE A 120 22.78 6.18 8.03
C PHE A 120 21.96 5.53 9.15
N LEU A 121 22.62 5.00 10.18
CA LEU A 121 21.94 4.46 11.36
C LEU A 121 21.20 5.54 12.16
N SER A 122 21.76 6.75 12.29
CA SER A 122 21.09 7.84 13.00
C SER A 122 19.90 8.43 12.23
N GLU A 123 19.96 8.41 10.90
CA GLU A 123 18.82 8.71 10.01
C GLU A 123 17.74 7.61 10.07
N GLY A 124 18.10 6.43 10.59
CA GLY A 124 17.23 5.28 10.81
C GLY A 124 17.06 4.39 9.58
N ASP A 125 18.02 4.47 8.65
CA ASP A 125 18.20 3.51 7.58
C ASP A 125 18.87 2.23 8.10
N LYS A 126 18.65 1.13 7.37
CA LYS A 126 19.36 -0.12 7.63
C LYS A 126 20.66 -0.13 6.84
N VAL A 127 21.76 -0.52 7.48
CA VAL A 127 23.05 -0.65 6.81
C VAL A 127 23.36 -2.12 6.59
N LYS A 128 23.62 -2.50 5.34
CA LYS A 128 24.16 -3.81 4.97
C LYS A 128 25.65 -3.67 4.75
N ILE A 129 26.46 -4.24 5.63
CA ILE A 129 27.91 -4.25 5.49
C ILE A 129 28.33 -5.54 4.79
N THR A 130 29.05 -5.41 3.67
CA THR A 130 29.57 -6.53 2.90
C THR A 130 31.09 -6.45 2.85
N LEU A 131 31.80 -7.43 3.42
CA LEU A 131 33.24 -7.55 3.25
C LEU A 131 33.54 -8.40 2.01
N ARG A 132 34.39 -7.89 1.11
CA ARG A 132 34.78 -8.60 -0.12
C ARG A 132 36.24 -9.02 -0.05
N PHE A 133 36.47 -10.33 -0.10
CA PHE A 133 37.79 -10.94 -0.22
C PHE A 133 38.15 -11.16 -1.70
N ARG A 134 39.43 -11.07 -2.08
CA ARG A 134 39.89 -11.41 -3.43
C ARG A 134 41.19 -12.22 -3.41
N GLY A 135 41.27 -13.26 -4.24
CA GLY A 135 42.50 -14.03 -4.46
C GLY A 135 42.99 -14.73 -3.19
N ARG A 136 44.25 -14.47 -2.79
CA ARG A 136 44.89 -15.07 -1.61
C ARG A 136 44.25 -14.68 -0.28
N GLU A 137 43.43 -13.62 -0.25
CA GLU A 137 42.71 -13.16 0.94
C GLU A 137 41.56 -14.10 1.35
N MET A 138 41.10 -15.00 0.46
CA MET A 138 40.08 -15.99 0.82
C MET A 138 40.55 -17.00 1.87
N ALA A 139 41.86 -17.12 2.10
CA ALA A 139 42.41 -17.93 3.17
C ALA A 139 42.26 -17.28 4.56
N HIS A 140 42.05 -15.97 4.63
CA HIS A 140 41.93 -15.19 5.87
C HIS A 140 40.51 -14.66 6.08
N GLN A 141 39.50 -15.53 5.98
CA GLN A 141 38.11 -15.18 6.28
C GLN A 141 37.91 -14.74 7.74
N GLU A 142 38.80 -15.19 8.63
CA GLU A 142 38.89 -14.80 10.04
C GLU A 142 39.11 -13.30 10.27
N LEU A 143 39.68 -12.57 9.29
CA LEU A 143 39.82 -11.10 9.37
C LEU A 143 38.49 -10.34 9.18
N GLY A 144 37.40 -11.05 8.84
CA GLY A 144 36.09 -10.46 8.56
C GLY A 144 34.95 -10.88 9.48
N LEU A 145 35.23 -11.73 10.48
CA LEU A 145 34.31 -12.16 11.53
C LEU A 145 34.49 -11.28 12.77
#